data_AF-A0A534N417-F1
#
_entry.id   AF-A0A534N417-F1
#
_cell.length_a   1.000
_cell.length_b   1.000
_cell.length_c   1.000
_cell.angle_alpha   90.00
_cell.angle_beta   90.00
_cell.angle_gamma   90.00
#
_symmetry.space_group_name_H-M   'P 1'
#
loop_
_entity.id
_entity.type
_entity.pdbx_description
1 polymer ?
#
loop_
_entity_poly.entity_id
_entity_poly.type
_entity_poly.pdbx_seq_one_letter_code
_entity_poly.pdbx_strand_id
1 'polypeptide(L)'
;THETGPRSYLSRKSRSALEFELRTATDRVTERFGQRPMHFRAPNFSTSRDTLSVLEELGYRSDSSVLPGRFVRRWKVVPILDHRRAPRDPYHPSRTSPIVEGDFPILEIPVTSNPLIEGSPLGLGFVHDSGSEIAFRALASVTNQYAI
;
A
#
# COMPACT_ATOMS: atom_id res chain seq x y z
N THR A 1 -15.62 -12.81 -11.24
CA THR A 1 -15.89 -11.46 -11.78
C THR A 1 -15.25 -10.45 -10.83
N HIS A 2 -14.13 -9.83 -11.22
CA HIS A 2 -13.53 -8.77 -10.40
C HIS A 2 -14.37 -7.50 -10.55
N GLU A 3 -14.92 -6.99 -9.45
CA GLU A 3 -15.62 -5.71 -9.44
C GLU A 3 -14.65 -4.60 -9.85
N THR A 4 -14.87 -3.97 -11.00
CA THR A 4 -14.11 -2.81 -11.46
C THR A 4 -14.83 -1.53 -11.03
N GLY A 5 -14.62 -1.12 -9.77
CA GLY A 5 -15.24 0.10 -9.23
C GLY A 5 -14.57 0.57 -7.93
N PRO A 6 -14.97 1.68 -7.31
CA PRO A 6 -14.34 2.21 -6.09
C PRO A 6 -14.37 1.24 -4.90
N ARG A 7 -15.30 0.28 -4.90
CA ARG A 7 -15.37 -0.81 -3.90
C ARG A 7 -14.24 -1.84 -4.06
N SER A 8 -13.47 -1.78 -5.16
CA SER A 8 -12.24 -2.58 -5.34
C SER A 8 -11.06 -2.03 -4.54
N TYR A 9 -11.13 -0.76 -4.10
CA TYR A 9 -10.16 -0.18 -3.18
C TYR A 9 -10.50 -0.69 -1.78
N LEU A 10 -9.55 -1.37 -1.17
CA LEU A 10 -9.69 -1.95 0.15
C LEU A 10 -10.02 -0.83 1.17
N SER A 11 -9.35 0.32 1.06
CA SER A 11 -9.62 1.53 1.87
C SER A 11 -11.04 2.09 1.80
N ARG A 12 -11.89 1.63 0.88
CA ARG A 12 -13.27 2.10 0.67
C ARG A 12 -14.34 1.08 1.08
N LYS A 13 -13.94 -0.10 1.54
CA LYS A 13 -14.86 -1.15 2.01
C LYS A 13 -15.36 -0.83 3.42
N SER A 14 -16.53 -1.38 3.77
CA SER A 14 -16.98 -1.35 5.16
C SER A 14 -16.05 -2.20 6.03
N ARG A 15 -15.99 -1.90 7.32
CA ARG A 15 -15.22 -2.69 8.28
C ARG A 15 -15.56 -4.18 8.25
N SER A 16 -16.85 -4.53 8.21
CA SER A 16 -17.28 -5.94 8.10
C SER A 16 -16.80 -6.64 6.83
N ALA A 17 -16.78 -5.94 5.70
CA ALA A 17 -16.27 -6.49 4.45
C ALA A 17 -14.75 -6.63 4.48
N LEU A 18 -14.03 -5.69 5.10
CA LEU A 18 -12.59 -5.79 5.35
C LEU A 18 -12.25 -7.00 6.21
N GLU A 19 -12.93 -7.16 7.34
CA GLU A 19 -12.75 -8.29 8.25
C GLU A 19 -12.99 -9.62 7.53
N PHE A 20 -14.09 -9.72 6.76
CA PHE A 20 -14.39 -10.92 5.99
C PHE A 20 -13.29 -11.22 4.95
N GLU A 21 -12.92 -10.25 4.12
CA GLU A 21 -11.94 -10.46 3.04
C GLU A 21 -10.54 -10.77 3.57
N LEU A 22 -10.06 -10.00 4.56
CA LEU A 22 -8.73 -10.17 5.14
C LEU A 22 -8.62 -11.47 5.93
N ARG A 23 -9.63 -11.84 6.72
CA ARG A 23 -9.65 -13.13 7.42
C ARG A 23 -9.66 -14.30 6.42
N THR A 24 -10.56 -14.25 5.42
CA THR A 24 -10.61 -15.28 4.37
C THR A 24 -9.27 -15.44 3.64
N ALA A 25 -8.60 -14.32 3.30
CA ALA A 25 -7.30 -14.37 2.66
C ALA A 25 -6.21 -14.94 3.59
N THR A 26 -6.22 -14.54 4.86
CA THR A 26 -5.28 -15.02 5.88
C THR A 26 -5.42 -16.52 6.09
N ASP A 27 -6.66 -17.01 6.21
CA ASP A 27 -6.95 -18.43 6.44
C ASP A 27 -6.49 -19.26 5.26
N ARG A 28 -6.80 -18.85 4.02
CA ARG A 28 -6.36 -19.55 2.80
C ARG A 28 -4.83 -19.62 2.65
N VAL A 29 -4.13 -18.54 2.97
CA VAL A 29 -2.66 -18.52 2.97
C VAL A 29 -2.14 -19.47 4.05
N THR A 30 -2.72 -19.43 5.24
CA THR A 30 -2.33 -20.29 6.37
C THR A 30 -2.56 -21.76 6.07
N GLU A 31 -3.71 -22.13 5.53
CA GLU A 31 -4.04 -23.50 5.11
C GLU A 31 -3.08 -24.01 4.03
N ARG A 32 -2.72 -23.15 3.07
CA ARG A 32 -1.86 -23.55 1.95
C ARG A 32 -0.40 -23.74 2.35
N PHE A 33 0.11 -22.90 3.25
CA PHE A 33 1.54 -22.82 3.56
C PHE A 33 1.89 -23.25 4.99
N GLY A 34 0.90 -23.55 5.83
CA GLY A 34 1.08 -23.97 7.23
C GLY A 34 1.58 -22.86 8.16
N GLN A 35 1.64 -21.61 7.68
CA GLN A 35 2.13 -20.47 8.43
C GLN A 35 1.24 -19.25 8.20
N ARG A 36 0.96 -18.52 9.28
CA ARG A 36 0.17 -17.30 9.19
C ARG A 36 1.01 -16.16 8.59
N PRO A 37 0.51 -15.41 7.60
CA PRO A 37 1.23 -14.27 7.06
C PRO A 37 1.43 -13.19 8.14
N MET A 38 2.61 -12.57 8.14
CA MET A 38 2.96 -11.47 9.06
C MET A 38 3.12 -10.12 8.36
N HIS A 39 3.16 -10.12 7.02
CA HIS A 39 3.32 -8.92 6.19
C HIS A 39 2.17 -8.83 5.20
N PHE A 40 1.61 -7.64 5.03
CA PHE A 40 0.50 -7.38 4.13
C PHE A 40 0.88 -6.36 3.04
N ARG A 41 0.19 -6.47 1.89
CA ARG A 41 0.22 -5.45 0.84
C ARG A 41 -1.16 -5.32 0.22
N ALA A 42 -1.79 -4.16 0.37
CA ALA A 42 -3.12 -3.92 -0.17
C ALA A 42 -3.10 -3.94 -1.71
N PRO A 43 -4.14 -4.54 -2.33
CA PRO A 43 -4.36 -4.33 -3.75
C PRO A 43 -4.53 -2.84 -4.03
N ASN A 44 -3.95 -2.38 -5.14
CA ASN A 44 -3.94 -0.98 -5.53
C ASN A 44 -3.44 -0.06 -4.40
N PHE A 45 -2.47 -0.45 -3.57
CA PHE A 45 -1.87 0.41 -2.52
C PHE A 45 -2.94 1.21 -1.75
N SER A 46 -4.02 0.55 -1.34
CA SER A 46 -5.21 1.20 -0.81
C SER A 46 -5.45 0.78 0.62
N THR A 47 -4.92 1.54 1.57
CA THR A 47 -5.09 1.28 3.00
C THR A 47 -5.88 2.38 3.69
N SER A 48 -6.46 2.05 4.83
CA SER A 48 -7.18 2.96 5.71
C SER A 48 -6.90 2.57 7.16
N ARG A 49 -7.32 3.42 8.09
CA ARG A 49 -7.33 3.08 9.53
C ARG A 49 -7.98 1.72 9.79
N ASP A 50 -9.15 1.48 9.20
CA ASP A 50 -9.90 0.25 9.43
C ASP A 50 -9.16 -0.97 8.84
N THR A 51 -8.47 -0.80 7.71
CA THR A 51 -7.56 -1.85 7.18
C THR A 51 -6.48 -2.19 8.19
N LEU A 52 -5.76 -1.19 8.72
CA LEU A 52 -4.70 -1.42 9.71
C LEU A 52 -5.21 -2.04 11.00
N SER A 53 -6.38 -1.63 11.50
CA SER A 53 -7.00 -2.24 12.68
C SER A 53 -7.30 -3.72 12.49
N VAL A 54 -7.86 -4.10 11.35
CA VAL A 54 -8.16 -5.51 11.05
C VAL A 54 -6.86 -6.32 10.90
N LEU A 55 -5.82 -5.75 10.27
CA LEU A 55 -4.51 -6.40 10.17
C LEU A 55 -3.87 -6.64 11.55
N GLU A 56 -3.98 -5.68 12.47
CA GLU A 56 -3.48 -5.80 13.85
C GLU A 56 -4.22 -6.92 14.60
N GLU A 57 -5.56 -6.94 14.52
CA GLU A 57 -6.40 -8.02 15.08
C GLU A 57 -6.06 -9.39 14.47
N LEU A 58 -5.66 -9.41 13.20
CA LEU A 58 -5.16 -10.59 12.50
C LEU A 58 -3.66 -10.84 12.72
N GLY A 59 -2.99 -10.15 13.65
CA GLY A 59 -1.61 -10.44 14.06
C GLY A 59 -0.54 -10.13 13.01
N TYR A 60 -0.86 -9.32 12.00
CA TYR A 60 0.15 -8.79 11.08
C TYR A 60 1.08 -7.82 11.81
N ARG A 61 2.35 -7.80 11.40
CA ARG A 61 3.42 -6.99 12.00
C ARG A 61 3.87 -5.84 11.12
N SER A 62 3.65 -5.95 9.81
CA SER A 62 4.02 -4.91 8.86
C SER A 62 3.05 -4.84 7.67
N ASP A 63 3.00 -3.66 7.06
CA ASP A 63 2.21 -3.34 5.88
C ASP A 63 3.11 -2.64 4.84
N SER A 64 2.78 -2.77 3.56
CA SER A 64 3.43 -2.04 2.45
C SER A 64 2.37 -1.52 1.50
N SER A 65 1.37 -0.83 2.04
CA SER A 65 0.20 -0.39 1.30
C SER A 65 0.21 1.09 0.95
N VAL A 66 1.16 1.85 1.47
CA VAL A 66 1.29 3.27 1.24
C VAL A 66 2.31 3.54 0.15
N LEU A 67 1.85 4.09 -0.98
CA LEU A 67 2.71 4.65 -2.03
C LEU A 67 2.80 6.18 -1.88
N PRO A 68 3.94 6.75 -1.43
CA PRO A 68 4.11 8.19 -1.27
C PRO A 68 3.89 8.95 -2.58
N GLY A 69 3.25 10.12 -2.47
CA GLY A 69 2.92 10.97 -3.62
C GLY A 69 1.66 10.55 -4.38
N ARG A 70 1.11 9.35 -4.12
CA ARG A 70 -0.02 8.83 -4.88
C ARG A 70 -1.32 9.57 -4.57
N PHE A 71 -2.04 9.98 -5.62
CA PHE A 71 -3.37 10.56 -5.50
C PHE A 71 -4.30 9.99 -6.56
N VAL A 72 -5.40 9.36 -6.13
CA VAL A 72 -6.36 8.75 -7.04
C VAL A 72 -7.71 9.45 -6.90
N ARG A 73 -8.32 9.79 -8.04
CA ARG A 73 -9.62 10.46 -8.13
C ARG A 73 -10.58 9.63 -8.97
N ARG A 74 -11.83 9.53 -8.52
CA ARG A 74 -12.96 9.06 -9.33
C ARG A 74 -13.57 10.25 -10.09
N TRP A 75 -13.95 10.03 -11.35
CA TRP A 75 -14.54 11.07 -12.21
C TRP A 75 -13.69 12.34 -12.31
N LYS A 76 -12.36 12.20 -12.20
CA LYS A 76 -11.38 13.29 -12.13
C LYS A 76 -11.57 14.29 -10.97
N VAL A 77 -12.57 14.13 -10.09
CA VAL A 77 -12.87 15.13 -9.04
C VAL A 77 -12.90 14.56 -7.63
N VAL A 78 -13.50 13.39 -7.42
CA VAL A 78 -13.73 12.82 -6.09
C VAL A 78 -12.49 12.06 -5.62
N PRO A 79 -11.78 12.49 -4.57
CA PRO A 79 -10.63 11.74 -4.07
C PRO A 79 -11.08 10.38 -3.53
N ILE A 80 -10.39 9.32 -3.94
CA ILE A 80 -10.62 7.95 -3.42
C ILE A 80 -9.42 7.44 -2.61
N LEU A 81 -8.24 7.99 -2.85
CA LEU A 81 -7.01 7.69 -2.13
C LEU A 81 -6.08 8.89 -2.21
N ASP A 82 -5.47 9.25 -1.08
CA ASP A 82 -4.52 10.36 -1.00
C ASP A 82 -3.36 10.01 -0.08
N HIS A 83 -2.20 9.75 -0.68
CA HIS A 83 -0.93 9.46 -0.01
C HIS A 83 0.11 10.54 -0.28
N ARG A 84 -0.30 11.73 -0.74
CA ARG A 84 0.65 12.82 -1.08
C ARG A 84 1.49 13.28 0.11
N ARG A 85 1.00 13.07 1.34
CA ARG A 85 1.67 13.45 2.59
C ARG A 85 2.29 12.27 3.35
N ALA A 86 2.29 11.08 2.76
CA ALA A 86 2.84 9.90 3.43
C ALA A 86 4.36 10.01 3.62
N PRO A 87 4.91 9.55 4.75
CA PRO A 87 6.35 9.36 4.93
C PRO A 87 6.93 8.43 3.85
N ARG A 88 8.21 8.64 3.52
CA ARG A 88 8.94 7.81 2.54
C ARG A 88 9.78 6.72 3.20
N ASP A 89 10.22 6.96 4.43
CA ASP A 89 10.93 5.99 5.27
C ASP A 89 9.95 5.13 6.06
N PRO A 90 10.34 3.93 6.53
CA PRO A 90 9.49 3.09 7.38
C PRO A 90 9.01 3.83 8.63
N TYR A 91 7.75 3.67 8.99
CA TYR A 91 7.13 4.36 10.11
C TYR A 91 6.00 3.53 10.73
N HIS A 92 5.68 3.81 11.99
CA HIS A 92 4.45 3.33 12.61
C HIS A 92 3.32 4.30 12.29
N PRO A 93 2.21 3.89 11.65
CA PRO A 93 1.13 4.82 11.34
C PRO A 93 0.43 5.38 12.59
N SER A 94 -0.33 6.45 12.43
CA SER A 94 -1.21 6.96 13.49
C SER A 94 -2.52 6.16 13.55
N ARG A 95 -3.12 6.08 14.75
CA ARG A 95 -4.46 5.47 14.93
C ARG A 95 -5.58 6.15 14.13
N THR A 96 -5.34 7.35 13.61
CA THR A 96 -6.32 8.14 12.85
C THR A 96 -6.10 8.14 11.35
N SER A 97 -4.88 7.86 10.89
CA SER A 97 -4.50 8.03 9.49
C SER A 97 -3.29 7.16 9.13
N PRO A 98 -3.37 6.39 8.03
CA PRO A 98 -2.26 5.56 7.59
C PRO A 98 -1.08 6.37 7.03
N ILE A 99 -1.27 7.66 6.70
CA ILE A 99 -0.26 8.51 6.05
C ILE A 99 0.42 9.48 7.01
N VAL A 100 0.23 9.28 8.32
CA VAL A 100 0.83 10.10 9.38
C VAL A 100 1.50 9.14 10.34
N GLU A 101 2.69 9.47 10.81
CA GLU A 101 3.39 8.70 11.84
C GLU A 101 2.68 8.78 13.21
N GLY A 102 2.75 7.71 13.99
CA GLY A 102 2.12 7.58 15.29
C GLY A 102 2.38 6.23 15.94
N ASP A 103 1.35 5.66 16.59
CA ASP A 103 1.43 4.60 17.58
C ASP A 103 0.71 3.29 17.19
N PHE A 104 0.40 3.08 15.90
CA PHE A 104 0.00 1.75 15.43
C PHE A 104 1.18 0.78 15.59
N PRO A 105 1.01 -0.43 16.17
CA PRO A 105 2.11 -1.38 16.32
C PRO A 105 2.59 -1.99 14.99
N ILE A 106 1.78 -1.87 13.93
CA ILE A 106 2.17 -2.30 12.58
C ILE A 106 3.23 -1.32 12.05
N LEU A 107 4.33 -1.85 11.52
CA LEU A 107 5.32 -1.08 10.77
C LEU A 107 4.87 -0.94 9.31
N GLU A 108 4.59 0.27 8.85
CA GLU A 108 4.43 0.56 7.42
C GLU A 108 5.81 0.68 6.77
N ILE A 109 6.03 -0.06 5.69
CA ILE A 109 7.19 0.01 4.82
C ILE A 109 6.71 0.55 3.48
N PRO A 110 6.83 1.87 3.23
CA PRO A 110 6.25 2.49 2.05
C PRO A 110 6.73 1.87 0.74
N VAL A 111 5.82 1.77 -0.22
CA VAL A 111 6.16 1.34 -1.58
C VAL A 111 7.07 2.39 -2.22
N THR A 112 8.19 1.94 -2.81
CA THR A 112 9.12 2.83 -3.50
C THR A 112 8.42 3.59 -4.62
N SER A 113 8.39 4.91 -4.48
CA SER A 113 7.87 5.83 -5.50
C SER A 113 8.81 5.92 -6.69
N ASN A 114 8.26 6.01 -7.90
CA ASN A 114 9.02 6.31 -9.10
C ASN A 114 9.56 7.76 -9.02
N PRO A 115 10.89 7.96 -9.10
CA PRO A 115 11.48 9.29 -8.96
C PRO A 115 11.24 10.20 -10.17
N LEU A 116 10.85 9.64 -11.32
CA LEU A 116 10.51 10.42 -12.51
C LEU A 116 9.01 10.71 -12.60
N ILE A 117 8.17 9.93 -11.93
CA ILE A 117 6.71 10.07 -11.95
C ILE A 117 6.18 9.89 -10.53
N GLU A 118 6.07 11.01 -9.81
CA GLU A 118 5.60 11.00 -8.42
C GLU A 118 4.22 10.33 -8.28
N GLY A 119 4.06 9.54 -7.21
CA GLY A 119 2.81 8.82 -6.95
C GLY A 119 2.56 7.61 -7.84
N SER A 120 3.51 7.26 -8.70
CA SER A 120 3.49 6.00 -9.46
C SER A 120 4.51 5.01 -8.89
N PRO A 121 4.23 3.70 -8.89
CA PRO A 121 5.17 2.72 -8.40
C PRO A 121 6.34 2.60 -9.37
N LEU A 122 7.56 2.43 -8.85
CA LEU A 122 8.67 1.98 -9.66
C LEU A 122 8.52 0.47 -9.87
N GLY A 123 8.11 0.04 -11.07
CA GLY A 123 7.83 -1.38 -11.33
C GLY A 123 7.61 -1.70 -12.79
N LEU A 124 7.18 -2.94 -13.06
CA LEU A 124 7.12 -3.51 -14.40
C LEU A 124 6.26 -2.69 -15.38
N GLY A 125 5.17 -2.06 -14.92
CA GLY A 125 4.34 -1.19 -15.76
C GLY A 125 5.11 0.02 -16.30
N PHE A 126 5.96 0.63 -15.47
CA PHE A 126 6.83 1.73 -15.90
C PHE A 126 7.93 1.25 -16.84
N VAL A 127 8.55 0.09 -16.55
CA VAL A 127 9.55 -0.52 -17.44
C VAL A 127 8.96 -0.85 -18.81
N HIS A 128 7.73 -1.37 -18.84
CA HIS A 128 7.03 -1.69 -20.09
C HIS A 128 6.70 -0.42 -20.90
N ASP A 129 6.27 0.65 -20.24
CA ASP A 129 5.89 1.91 -20.90
C ASP A 129 7.10 2.75 -21.36
N SER A 130 8.11 2.88 -20.51
CA SER A 130 9.25 3.80 -20.72
C SER A 130 10.54 3.10 -21.16
N GLY A 131 10.60 1.77 -21.13
CA GLY A 131 11.80 0.99 -21.43
C GLY A 131 12.77 0.85 -20.25
N SER A 132 13.64 -0.15 -20.32
CA SER A 132 14.59 -0.49 -19.25
C SER A 132 15.65 0.59 -19.02
N GLU A 133 16.12 1.26 -20.07
CA GLU A 133 17.13 2.32 -19.95
C GLU A 133 16.64 3.48 -19.07
N ILE A 134 15.41 3.95 -19.30
CA ILE A 134 14.81 5.02 -18.50
C ILE A 134 14.60 4.55 -17.06
N ALA A 135 14.18 3.29 -16.85
CA ALA A 135 14.04 2.73 -15.52
C ALA A 135 15.35 2.67 -14.74
N PHE A 136 16.45 2.29 -15.37
CA PHE A 136 17.77 2.32 -14.74
C PHE A 136 18.26 3.73 -14.42
N ARG A 137 17.99 4.71 -15.30
CA ARG A 137 18.28 6.13 -15.00
C ARG A 137 17.48 6.64 -13.80
N ALA A 138 16.21 6.25 -13.69
CA ALA A 138 15.37 6.52 -12.52
C ALA A 138 16.01 5.95 -11.24
N LEU A 139 16.45 4.69 -11.24
CA LEU A 139 17.12 4.08 -10.09
C LEU A 139 18.42 4.81 -9.71
N ALA A 140 19.23 5.15 -10.71
CA ALA A 140 20.50 5.83 -10.50
C ALA A 140 20.33 7.22 -9.85
N SER A 141 19.24 7.95 -10.17
CA SER A 141 19.02 9.29 -9.62
C SER A 141 18.69 9.33 -8.13
N VAL A 142 18.29 8.19 -7.55
CA VAL A 142 17.90 8.07 -6.14
C VAL A 142 18.72 7.07 -5.35
N THR A 143 19.79 6.52 -5.94
CA THR A 143 20.63 5.50 -5.28
C THR A 143 21.19 5.98 -3.93
N ASN A 144 21.51 7.27 -3.80
CA ASN A 144 22.00 7.86 -2.54
C ASN A 144 20.90 8.21 -1.52
N GLN A 145 19.61 8.05 -1.86
CA GLN A 145 18.49 8.35 -0.96
C GLN A 145 18.04 7.13 -0.14
N TYR A 146 18.42 5.93 -0.56
CA TYR A 146 17.99 4.66 0.05
C TYR A 146 19.17 3.82 0.57
N ALA A 147 20.37 4.40 0.65
CA ALA A 147 21.53 3.75 1.26
C ALA A 147 21.40 3.84 2.79
N ILE A 148 21.28 2.67 3.43
CA ILE A 148 21.44 2.47 4.88
C ILE A 148 22.94 2.45 5.19
#